data_AF-A0A397EKB6-F1
#
_entry.id   AF-A0A397EKB6-F1
#
_cell.length_a   1.000
_cell.length_b   1.000
_cell.length_c   1.000
_cell.angle_alpha   90.00
_cell.angle_beta   90.00
_cell.angle_gamma   90.00
#
_symmetry.space_group_name_H-M   'P 1'
#
loop_
_entity.id
_entity.type
_entity.pdbx_description
1 polymer ?
#
loop_
_entity_poly.entity_id
_entity_poly.type
_entity_poly.pdbx_seq_one_letter_code
_entity_poly.pdbx_strand_id
1 'polypeptide(L)'
;MKLLVPLFTLALVESIHAASICNALTPNSWTQAASSNPKLQGALNELSKNAVATWYTDRGGDAISDLLQKCSGSQVPSIVIYGLPNKDCADGFSSSGNNKDAAMYKTWVQSLVSRVGSREVVYVLEPDAIGLLSKDYCAKENSYLDNLKVALGLISSGNPNAKVYVDVASWANVAEATKVLNNLKTAGRLDGVTINTGHGGLHCVFDTSRNYRGSVGDEWCNSRSAGIGAPPGTDTGHPLVDYNLWLKVPGESDGTCSGRTPDAQEGPSAGLFFPDGFASLWDNSWFVDVKGLPKINGGGSWTAQENESGNESAVLGPTSSTPAPTNPAVQSRVATSTDKPNEVISVQSSVETTNITTGMIVLIAGVAAAAVVATVLAVMVIRKRNAQEKHNDRLDSQGGVVALGVTHGLETERCMQML
;
A
#
# COMPACT_ATOMS: atom_id res chain seq x y z
N MET A 1 -11.72 59.89 -2.61
CA MET A 1 -12.03 58.73 -3.47
C MET A 1 -11.25 57.54 -2.92
N LYS A 2 -11.91 56.61 -2.22
CA LYS A 2 -11.26 55.44 -1.60
C LYS A 2 -11.00 54.40 -2.70
N LEU A 3 -9.73 54.08 -2.98
CA LEU A 3 -9.34 53.00 -3.88
C LEU A 3 -9.55 51.67 -3.15
N LEU A 4 -10.49 50.85 -3.62
CA LEU A 4 -10.61 49.44 -3.25
C LEU A 4 -9.67 48.63 -4.15
N VAL A 5 -8.63 48.04 -3.55
CA VAL A 5 -7.78 47.05 -4.22
C VAL A 5 -8.44 45.68 -4.04
N PRO A 6 -8.79 44.94 -5.11
CA PRO A 6 -9.35 43.62 -4.97
C PRO A 6 -8.25 42.64 -4.54
N LEU A 7 -8.41 42.04 -3.37
CA LEU A 7 -7.55 40.99 -2.86
C LEU A 7 -7.86 39.71 -3.66
N PHE A 8 -7.02 39.36 -4.63
CA PHE A 8 -7.08 38.05 -5.29
C PHE A 8 -6.53 36.99 -4.31
N THR A 9 -7.42 36.28 -3.63
CA THR A 9 -7.04 35.06 -2.91
C THR A 9 -6.73 33.97 -3.93
N LEU A 10 -5.44 33.71 -4.13
CA LEU A 10 -4.96 32.56 -4.89
C LEU A 10 -5.34 31.30 -4.10
N ALA A 11 -6.43 30.63 -4.48
CA ALA A 11 -6.76 29.32 -3.92
C ALA A 11 -5.71 28.32 -4.40
N LEU A 12 -4.75 27.99 -3.53
CA LEU A 12 -3.90 26.82 -3.70
C LEU A 12 -4.82 25.61 -3.75
N VAL A 13 -5.02 25.06 -4.95
CA VAL A 13 -5.56 23.71 -5.10
C VAL A 13 -4.45 22.79 -4.62
N GLU A 14 -4.42 22.52 -3.32
CA GLU A 14 -3.66 21.39 -2.82
C GLU A 14 -4.23 20.16 -3.51
N SER A 15 -3.43 19.55 -4.40
CA SER A 15 -3.72 18.20 -4.85
C SER A 15 -3.73 17.33 -3.59
N ILE A 16 -4.93 17.03 -3.09
CA ILE A 16 -5.18 16.00 -2.09
C ILE A 16 -4.74 14.69 -2.76
N HIS A 17 -3.45 14.39 -2.70
CA HIS A 17 -2.97 13.04 -2.98
C HIS A 17 -3.59 12.18 -1.90
N ALA A 18 -4.42 11.21 -2.30
CA ALA A 18 -4.89 10.18 -1.40
C ALA A 18 -3.68 9.63 -0.64
N ALA A 19 -3.75 9.63 0.69
CA ALA A 19 -2.67 9.18 1.54
C ALA A 19 -2.27 7.75 1.14
N SER A 20 -1.01 7.56 0.76
CA SER A 20 -0.50 6.23 0.40
C SER A 20 -0.17 5.45 1.67
N ILE A 21 -0.35 4.13 1.61
CA ILE A 21 0.10 3.25 2.69
C ILE A 21 1.63 3.31 2.77
N CYS A 22 2.12 3.39 3.98
CA CYS A 22 3.53 3.59 4.25
C CYS A 22 4.38 2.38 3.87
N ASN A 23 5.31 2.57 2.94
CA ASN A 23 6.25 1.56 2.46
C ASN A 23 7.67 1.75 3.00
N ALA A 24 7.80 2.45 4.13
CA ALA A 24 9.10 2.88 4.65
C ALA A 24 9.98 1.74 5.22
N LEU A 25 9.37 0.62 5.60
CA LEU A 25 10.09 -0.56 6.09
C LEU A 25 9.99 -1.69 5.08
N THR A 26 11.14 -2.08 4.52
CA THR A 26 11.28 -3.28 3.71
C THR A 26 11.46 -4.50 4.62
N PRO A 27 10.71 -5.60 4.41
CA PRO A 27 10.94 -6.85 5.12
C PRO A 27 12.41 -7.30 5.05
N ASN A 28 13.00 -7.65 6.20
CA ASN A 28 14.39 -8.10 6.27
C ASN A 28 14.64 -9.38 5.45
N SER A 29 13.64 -10.25 5.39
CA SER A 29 13.63 -11.47 4.57
C SER A 29 13.84 -11.16 3.09
N TRP A 30 13.22 -10.10 2.57
CA TRP A 30 13.43 -9.63 1.19
C TRP A 30 14.84 -9.09 0.97
N THR A 31 15.32 -8.22 1.86
CA THR A 31 16.66 -7.63 1.76
C THR A 31 17.75 -8.71 1.75
N GLN A 32 17.62 -9.71 2.62
CA GLN A 32 18.54 -10.85 2.68
C GLN A 32 18.42 -11.73 1.44
N ALA A 33 17.21 -12.03 0.98
CA ALA A 33 16.96 -12.84 -0.20
C ALA A 33 17.48 -12.19 -1.48
N ALA A 34 17.26 -10.88 -1.66
CA ALA A 34 17.73 -10.13 -2.82
C ALA A 34 19.27 -10.11 -2.90
N SER A 35 19.94 -10.05 -1.74
CA SER A 35 21.40 -10.06 -1.66
C SER A 35 22.01 -11.45 -1.89
N SER A 36 21.29 -12.51 -1.52
CA SER A 36 21.77 -13.90 -1.60
C SER A 36 21.32 -14.66 -2.84
N ASN A 37 20.29 -14.18 -3.55
CA ASN A 37 19.71 -14.84 -4.73
C ASN A 37 19.54 -13.86 -5.89
N PRO A 38 20.56 -13.69 -6.76
CA PRO A 38 20.50 -12.75 -7.88
C PRO A 38 19.31 -12.95 -8.82
N LYS A 39 18.85 -14.20 -8.98
CA LYS A 39 17.66 -14.54 -9.78
C LYS A 39 16.36 -13.90 -9.26
N LEU A 40 16.27 -13.64 -7.96
CA LEU A 40 15.10 -13.05 -7.32
C LEU A 40 15.17 -11.53 -7.20
N GLN A 41 16.35 -10.94 -7.44
CA GLN A 41 16.64 -9.55 -7.13
C GLN A 41 15.70 -8.57 -7.84
N GLY A 42 15.44 -8.77 -9.14
CA GLY A 42 14.54 -7.90 -9.91
C GLY A 42 13.11 -7.87 -9.32
N ALA A 43 12.56 -9.04 -9.04
CA ALA A 43 11.24 -9.19 -8.42
C ALA A 43 11.18 -8.60 -7.01
N LEU A 44 12.19 -8.86 -6.18
CA LEU A 44 12.25 -8.33 -4.81
C LEU A 44 12.44 -6.81 -4.78
N ASN A 45 13.22 -6.25 -5.72
CA ASN A 45 13.35 -4.80 -5.89
C ASN A 45 12.02 -4.17 -6.28
N GLU A 46 11.24 -4.81 -7.15
CA GLU A 46 9.91 -4.33 -7.52
C GLU A 46 8.93 -4.40 -6.33
N LEU A 47 8.90 -5.51 -5.60
CA LEU A 47 8.04 -5.66 -4.43
C LEU A 47 8.39 -4.64 -3.34
N SER A 48 9.67 -4.34 -3.15
CA SER A 48 10.16 -3.39 -2.14
C SER A 48 9.69 -1.94 -2.37
N LYS A 49 9.08 -1.64 -3.53
CA LYS A 49 8.42 -0.35 -3.78
C LYS A 49 7.05 -0.26 -3.08
N ASN A 50 6.49 -1.38 -2.64
CA ASN A 50 5.15 -1.48 -2.07
C ASN A 50 5.21 -1.66 -0.56
N ALA A 51 4.15 -1.25 0.12
CA ALA A 51 4.06 -1.40 1.57
C ALA A 51 3.89 -2.88 1.99
N VAL A 52 4.34 -3.20 3.19
CA VAL A 52 3.93 -4.41 3.91
C VAL A 52 3.59 -3.97 5.32
N ALA A 53 2.48 -4.48 5.86
CA ALA A 53 2.06 -4.10 7.21
C ALA A 53 3.14 -4.51 8.23
N THR A 54 3.44 -3.62 9.17
CA THR A 54 4.43 -3.90 10.21
C THR A 54 3.77 -4.68 11.34
N TRP A 55 4.30 -5.86 11.64
CA TRP A 55 3.79 -6.69 12.72
C TRP A 55 4.30 -6.19 14.07
N TYR A 56 3.38 -5.71 14.90
CA TYR A 56 3.62 -5.51 16.32
C TYR A 56 3.28 -6.82 17.04
N THR A 57 4.31 -7.53 17.48
CA THR A 57 4.14 -8.85 18.12
C THR A 57 4.80 -8.92 19.49
N ASP A 58 4.22 -9.69 20.39
CA ASP A 58 4.75 -9.95 21.73
C ASP A 58 5.87 -11.02 21.72
N ARG A 59 6.21 -11.55 20.56
CA ARG A 59 7.24 -12.60 20.35
C ARG A 59 8.67 -12.06 20.42
N GLY A 60 8.85 -10.75 20.30
CA GLY A 60 10.14 -10.06 20.23
C GLY A 60 10.26 -9.21 18.96
N GLY A 61 11.27 -8.34 18.92
CA GLY A 61 11.38 -7.31 17.88
C GLY A 61 10.29 -6.24 18.01
N ASP A 62 10.63 -4.98 17.77
CA ASP A 62 9.65 -3.90 17.78
C ASP A 62 10.08 -2.82 16.80
N ALA A 63 9.52 -2.86 15.60
CA ALA A 63 9.85 -1.93 14.53
C ALA A 63 8.96 -0.69 14.53
N ILE A 64 8.06 -0.51 15.52
CA ILE A 64 7.05 0.55 15.46
C ILE A 64 7.67 1.94 15.55
N SER A 65 8.65 2.14 16.44
CA SER A 65 9.33 3.45 16.53
C SER A 65 10.06 3.79 15.22
N ASP A 66 10.71 2.80 14.60
CA ASP A 66 11.41 2.98 13.32
C ASP A 66 10.43 3.24 12.16
N LEU A 67 9.31 2.51 12.13
CA LEU A 67 8.21 2.75 11.20
C LEU A 67 7.71 4.19 11.33
N LEU A 68 7.36 4.63 12.54
CA LEU A 68 6.81 5.96 12.77
C LEU A 68 7.81 7.07 12.41
N GLN A 69 9.11 6.84 12.64
CA GLN A 69 10.17 7.78 12.29
C GLN A 69 10.37 7.89 10.77
N LYS A 70 10.40 6.76 10.06
CA LYS A 70 10.68 6.72 8.61
C LYS A 70 9.44 6.99 7.77
N CYS A 71 8.26 6.74 8.32
CA CYS A 71 7.01 7.02 7.64
C CYS A 71 6.79 8.54 7.59
N SER A 72 6.90 9.13 6.40
CA SER A 72 6.96 10.59 6.22
C SER A 72 5.65 11.20 5.72
N GLY A 73 5.47 12.50 5.95
CA GLY A 73 4.37 13.28 5.37
C GLY A 73 2.99 12.73 5.70
N SER A 74 2.14 12.61 4.67
CA SER A 74 0.77 12.09 4.76
C SER A 74 0.69 10.57 4.62
N GLN A 75 1.81 9.83 4.62
CA GLN A 75 1.75 8.37 4.52
C GLN A 75 1.14 7.74 5.78
N VAL A 76 0.28 6.74 5.56
CA VAL A 76 -0.46 6.05 6.62
C VAL A 76 0.23 4.73 6.95
N PRO A 77 0.83 4.57 8.15
CA PRO A 77 1.35 3.28 8.59
C PRO A 77 0.21 2.25 8.70
N SER A 78 0.49 1.02 8.25
CA SER A 78 -0.35 -0.15 8.52
C SER A 78 0.35 -1.07 9.52
N ILE A 79 -0.34 -1.43 10.60
CA ILE A 79 0.21 -2.18 11.73
C ILE A 79 -0.70 -3.37 12.03
N VAL A 80 -0.12 -4.58 12.04
CA VAL A 80 -0.80 -5.79 12.52
C VAL A 80 -0.51 -5.93 14.01
N ILE A 81 -1.55 -5.94 14.84
CA ILE A 81 -1.43 -6.20 16.29
C ILE A 81 -1.62 -7.69 16.50
N TYR A 82 -0.56 -8.38 16.93
CA TYR A 82 -0.58 -9.84 17.12
C TYR A 82 0.15 -10.24 18.41
N GLY A 83 -0.59 -10.21 19.52
CA GLY A 83 -0.03 -10.39 20.85
C GLY A 83 -1.00 -10.94 21.89
N LEU A 84 -2.15 -11.51 21.49
CA LEU A 84 -3.07 -12.16 22.42
C LEU A 84 -2.36 -13.20 23.32
N PRO A 85 -2.68 -13.25 24.63
CA PRO A 85 -2.29 -14.36 25.49
C PRO A 85 -2.90 -15.67 24.98
N ASN A 86 -2.11 -16.74 24.99
CA ASN A 86 -2.51 -18.05 24.45
C ASN A 86 -3.07 -17.96 23.02
N LYS A 87 -2.51 -17.06 22.19
CA LYS A 87 -2.84 -16.94 20.77
C LYS A 87 -2.59 -18.24 20.02
N ASP A 88 -3.25 -18.40 18.88
CA ASP A 88 -3.12 -19.59 18.03
C ASP A 88 -3.44 -20.89 18.78
N CYS A 89 -4.52 -20.87 19.58
CA CYS A 89 -4.86 -21.95 20.52
C CYS A 89 -5.31 -23.25 19.85
N ALA A 90 -5.68 -23.22 18.56
CA ALA A 90 -6.12 -24.40 17.82
C ALA A 90 -4.93 -25.16 17.19
N ASP A 91 -4.08 -24.46 16.43
CA ASP A 91 -3.02 -25.09 15.63
C ASP A 91 -1.63 -24.99 16.28
N GLY A 92 -1.39 -23.98 17.12
CA GLY A 92 -0.22 -23.88 17.99
C GLY A 92 1.09 -23.43 17.34
N PHE A 93 1.13 -23.18 16.02
CA PHE A 93 2.33 -22.78 15.27
C PHE A 93 2.94 -21.45 15.76
N SER A 94 2.10 -20.54 16.24
CA SER A 94 2.45 -19.19 16.66
C SER A 94 2.25 -18.87 18.15
N SER A 95 1.96 -19.89 18.97
CA SER A 95 1.49 -19.75 20.36
C SER A 95 2.47 -19.12 21.37
N SER A 96 3.77 -19.06 21.06
CA SER A 96 4.76 -18.42 21.94
C SER A 96 4.60 -16.89 22.00
N GLY A 97 4.95 -16.26 23.13
CA GLY A 97 4.86 -14.79 23.28
C GLY A 97 5.08 -14.32 24.72
N ASN A 98 5.35 -13.03 24.91
CA ASN A 98 5.60 -12.41 26.21
C ASN A 98 4.32 -12.04 26.97
N ASN A 99 3.19 -11.83 26.29
CA ASN A 99 1.93 -11.53 26.97
C ASN A 99 1.36 -12.82 27.57
N LYS A 100 1.49 -12.99 28.89
CA LYS A 100 1.03 -14.19 29.60
C LYS A 100 -0.40 -14.09 30.11
N ASP A 101 -0.93 -12.89 30.21
CA ASP A 101 -2.28 -12.62 30.70
C ASP A 101 -2.86 -11.33 30.11
N ALA A 102 -4.13 -11.06 30.45
CA ALA A 102 -4.86 -9.88 29.98
C ALA A 102 -4.24 -8.54 30.44
N ALA A 103 -3.59 -8.49 31.61
CA ALA A 103 -2.98 -7.27 32.13
C ALA A 103 -1.71 -6.91 31.35
N MET A 104 -0.90 -7.92 31.02
CA MET A 104 0.27 -7.77 30.16
C MET A 104 -0.14 -7.33 28.75
N TYR A 105 -1.13 -8.01 28.15
CA TYR A 105 -1.65 -7.65 26.84
C TYR A 105 -2.18 -6.22 26.80
N LYS A 106 -2.98 -5.82 27.79
CA LYS A 106 -3.47 -4.43 27.93
C LYS A 106 -2.33 -3.42 27.97
N THR A 107 -1.32 -3.66 28.81
CA THR A 107 -0.17 -2.75 28.97
C THR A 107 0.63 -2.64 27.67
N TRP A 108 0.79 -3.76 26.98
CA TRP A 108 1.49 -3.85 25.70
C TRP A 108 0.74 -3.09 24.59
N VAL A 109 -0.58 -3.29 24.44
CA VAL A 109 -1.39 -2.50 23.49
C VAL A 109 -1.40 -1.01 23.85
N GLN A 110 -1.49 -0.65 25.13
CA GLN A 110 -1.41 0.74 25.57
C GLN A 110 -0.11 1.41 25.13
N SER A 111 1.02 0.70 25.20
CA SER A 111 2.32 1.19 24.73
C SER A 111 2.30 1.50 23.23
N LEU A 112 1.72 0.64 22.40
CA LEU A 112 1.53 0.90 20.98
C LEU A 112 0.71 2.17 20.75
N VAL A 113 -0.46 2.26 21.35
CA VAL A 113 -1.38 3.40 21.18
C VAL A 113 -0.72 4.71 21.59
N SER A 114 -0.02 4.72 22.74
CA SER A 114 0.70 5.90 23.22
C SER A 114 1.82 6.36 22.28
N ARG A 115 2.54 5.44 21.63
CA ARG A 115 3.62 5.78 20.68
C ARG A 115 3.09 6.33 19.37
N VAL A 116 1.99 5.77 18.86
CA VAL A 116 1.37 6.23 17.61
C VAL A 116 0.66 7.58 17.82
N GLY A 117 0.12 7.81 19.03
CA GLY A 117 -0.56 9.05 19.38
C GLY A 117 -1.78 9.29 18.51
N SER A 118 -1.96 10.51 18.03
CA SER A 118 -3.06 10.90 17.12
C SER A 118 -2.73 10.73 15.64
N ARG A 119 -1.61 10.09 15.28
CA ARG A 119 -1.27 9.88 13.87
C ARG A 119 -2.33 9.00 13.19
N GLU A 120 -2.71 9.35 11.96
CA GLU A 120 -3.52 8.46 11.12
C GLU A 120 -2.77 7.13 10.93
N VAL A 121 -3.49 6.02 11.09
CA VAL A 121 -2.92 4.67 11.11
C VAL A 121 -4.01 3.66 10.77
N VAL A 122 -3.65 2.62 10.04
CA VAL A 122 -4.50 1.44 9.84
C VAL A 122 -4.02 0.33 10.77
N TYR A 123 -4.88 -0.11 11.69
CA TYR A 123 -4.64 -1.28 12.52
C TYR A 123 -5.41 -2.48 11.99
N VAL A 124 -4.73 -3.62 11.89
CA VAL A 124 -5.37 -4.94 11.79
C VAL A 124 -5.20 -5.66 13.11
N LEU A 125 -6.31 -5.97 13.77
CA LEU A 125 -6.34 -6.51 15.12
C LEU A 125 -6.45 -8.04 15.11
N GLU A 126 -5.43 -8.69 15.68
CA GLU A 126 -5.36 -10.09 16.07
C GLU A 126 -5.89 -11.06 15.00
N PRO A 127 -5.10 -11.31 13.94
CA PRO A 127 -5.36 -12.37 12.97
C PRO A 127 -5.88 -13.68 13.60
N ASP A 128 -6.87 -14.29 12.95
CA ASP A 128 -7.60 -15.51 13.32
C ASP A 128 -8.50 -15.44 14.58
N ALA A 129 -8.43 -14.38 15.39
CA ALA A 129 -9.12 -14.35 16.67
C ALA A 129 -10.65 -14.46 16.55
N ILE A 130 -11.27 -13.73 15.60
CA ILE A 130 -12.72 -13.83 15.37
C ILE A 130 -13.08 -15.17 14.69
N GLY A 131 -12.21 -15.67 13.81
CA GLY A 131 -12.36 -16.99 13.21
C GLY A 131 -12.48 -18.06 14.29
N LEU A 132 -11.53 -18.10 15.23
CA LEU A 132 -11.52 -19.03 16.34
C LEU A 132 -12.74 -18.81 17.26
N LEU A 133 -13.09 -17.57 17.61
CA LEU A 133 -14.29 -17.29 18.41
C LEU A 133 -15.60 -17.77 17.75
N SER A 134 -15.64 -17.85 16.41
CA SER A 134 -16.83 -18.25 15.64
C SER A 134 -17.06 -19.76 15.58
N LYS A 135 -16.01 -20.58 15.79
CA LYS A 135 -16.07 -22.04 15.59
C LYS A 135 -15.47 -22.86 16.72
N ASP A 136 -14.46 -22.34 17.41
CA ASP A 136 -13.66 -23.08 18.38
C ASP A 136 -13.94 -22.60 19.81
N TYR A 137 -13.94 -23.55 20.75
CA TYR A 137 -14.10 -23.27 22.16
C TYR A 137 -12.81 -22.69 22.78
N CYS A 138 -11.63 -22.97 22.23
CA CYS A 138 -10.35 -22.55 22.80
C CYS A 138 -10.24 -21.02 22.93
N ALA A 139 -10.73 -20.26 21.94
CA ALA A 139 -10.70 -18.79 21.99
C ALA A 139 -11.63 -18.21 23.07
N LYS A 140 -12.74 -18.90 23.38
CA LYS A 140 -13.65 -18.51 24.46
C LYS A 140 -13.00 -18.77 25.82
N GLU A 141 -12.36 -19.92 26.01
CA GLU A 141 -11.64 -20.26 27.24
C GLU A 141 -10.46 -19.32 27.51
N ASN A 142 -9.79 -18.86 26.45
CA ASN A 142 -8.66 -17.93 26.54
C ASN A 142 -9.07 -16.45 26.52
N SER A 143 -10.36 -16.15 26.70
CA SER A 143 -10.89 -14.78 26.82
C SER A 143 -10.53 -13.86 25.66
N TYR A 144 -10.47 -14.38 24.43
CA TYR A 144 -10.10 -13.57 23.25
C TYR A 144 -11.02 -12.36 23.09
N LEU A 145 -12.34 -12.54 23.20
CA LEU A 145 -13.29 -11.44 23.04
C LEU A 145 -13.07 -10.31 24.07
N ASP A 146 -12.80 -10.65 25.33
CA ASP A 146 -12.57 -9.64 26.36
C ASP A 146 -11.27 -8.88 26.13
N ASN A 147 -10.20 -9.57 25.72
CA ASN A 147 -8.94 -8.95 25.35
C ASN A 147 -9.09 -8.06 24.09
N LEU A 148 -9.81 -8.51 23.06
CA LEU A 148 -10.11 -7.72 21.86
C LEU A 148 -10.87 -6.43 22.22
N LYS A 149 -11.85 -6.51 23.12
CA LYS A 149 -12.58 -5.33 23.62
C LYS A 149 -11.66 -4.35 24.33
N VAL A 150 -10.73 -4.85 25.15
CA VAL A 150 -9.73 -4.00 25.80
C VAL A 150 -8.87 -3.28 24.75
N ALA A 151 -8.33 -4.02 23.77
CA ALA A 151 -7.51 -3.43 22.71
C ALA A 151 -8.29 -2.38 21.90
N LEU A 152 -9.51 -2.69 21.49
CA LEU A 152 -10.36 -1.77 20.73
C LEU A 152 -10.69 -0.50 21.53
N GLY A 153 -11.01 -0.63 22.82
CA GLY A 153 -11.28 0.50 23.69
C GLY A 153 -10.05 1.40 23.89
N LEU A 154 -8.86 0.81 24.04
CA LEU A 154 -7.60 1.55 24.12
C LEU A 154 -7.30 2.32 22.83
N ILE A 155 -7.42 1.66 21.67
CA ILE A 155 -7.18 2.29 20.38
C ILE A 155 -8.18 3.43 20.14
N SER A 156 -9.46 3.18 20.39
CA SER A 156 -10.54 4.15 20.16
C SER A 156 -10.41 5.40 21.03
N SER A 157 -9.98 5.23 22.28
CA SER A 157 -9.81 6.36 23.21
C SER A 157 -8.46 7.08 23.03
N GLY A 158 -7.40 6.35 22.66
CA GLY A 158 -6.05 6.91 22.56
C GLY A 158 -5.67 7.45 21.19
N ASN A 159 -6.33 7.01 20.10
CA ASN A 159 -6.08 7.51 18.75
C ASN A 159 -7.39 7.80 17.99
N PRO A 160 -7.84 9.08 17.94
CA PRO A 160 -9.06 9.45 17.23
C PRO A 160 -8.96 9.34 15.70
N ASN A 161 -7.76 9.20 15.14
CA ASN A 161 -7.52 9.09 13.70
C ASN A 161 -7.18 7.66 13.24
N ALA A 162 -7.18 6.69 14.16
CA ALA A 162 -6.97 5.29 13.82
C ALA A 162 -8.16 4.70 13.07
N LYS A 163 -7.86 3.95 12.01
CA LYS A 163 -8.76 3.03 11.32
C LYS A 163 -8.51 1.62 11.81
N VAL A 164 -9.53 0.99 12.40
CA VAL A 164 -9.38 -0.34 13.03
C VAL A 164 -10.18 -1.38 12.27
N TYR A 165 -9.49 -2.39 11.76
CA TYR A 165 -10.06 -3.57 11.15
C TYR A 165 -9.73 -4.77 12.04
N VAL A 166 -10.72 -5.58 12.38
CA VAL A 166 -10.49 -6.84 13.09
C VAL A 166 -10.46 -8.00 12.11
N ASP A 167 -9.53 -8.92 12.30
CA ASP A 167 -9.45 -10.07 11.41
C ASP A 167 -10.55 -11.09 11.68
N VAL A 168 -11.18 -11.51 10.58
CA VAL A 168 -12.08 -12.64 10.58
C VAL A 168 -11.51 -13.63 9.58
N ALA A 169 -11.15 -14.80 10.07
CA ALA A 169 -10.55 -15.81 9.22
C ALA A 169 -11.48 -16.20 8.07
N SER A 170 -10.92 -16.53 6.90
CA SER A 170 -11.70 -16.90 5.71
C SER A 170 -12.61 -18.12 5.90
N TRP A 171 -12.26 -18.95 6.88
CA TRP A 171 -12.97 -20.16 7.29
C TRP A 171 -13.98 -19.92 8.43
N ALA A 172 -14.15 -18.69 8.93
CA ALA A 172 -15.04 -18.39 10.05
C ALA A 172 -16.50 -18.83 9.79
N ASN A 173 -17.23 -19.18 10.85
CA ASN A 173 -18.69 -19.27 10.75
C ASN A 173 -19.25 -17.85 10.69
N VAL A 174 -19.82 -17.48 9.55
CA VAL A 174 -20.38 -16.16 9.25
C VAL A 174 -21.36 -15.65 10.31
N ALA A 175 -22.31 -16.48 10.73
CA ALA A 175 -23.35 -16.07 11.68
C ALA A 175 -22.79 -15.89 13.10
N GLU A 176 -21.89 -16.75 13.53
CA GLU A 176 -21.25 -16.63 14.85
C GLU A 176 -20.22 -15.49 14.88
N ALA A 177 -19.40 -15.33 13.83
CA ALA A 177 -18.49 -14.21 13.68
C ALA A 177 -19.24 -12.88 13.76
N THR A 178 -20.39 -12.77 13.12
CA THR A 178 -21.28 -11.60 13.21
C THR A 178 -21.69 -11.28 14.65
N LYS A 179 -22.08 -12.28 15.44
CA LYS A 179 -22.43 -12.07 16.86
C LYS A 179 -21.23 -11.56 17.65
N VAL A 180 -20.05 -12.12 17.41
CA VAL A 180 -18.79 -11.69 18.05
C VAL A 180 -18.46 -10.25 17.67
N LEU A 181 -18.55 -9.90 16.38
CA LEU A 181 -18.30 -8.54 15.88
C LEU A 181 -19.26 -7.52 16.48
N ASN A 182 -20.56 -7.82 16.53
CA ASN A 182 -21.55 -6.93 17.15
C ASN A 182 -21.29 -6.70 18.64
N ASN A 183 -20.78 -7.72 19.34
CA ASN A 183 -20.37 -7.59 20.73
C ASN A 183 -19.05 -6.79 20.88
N LEU A 184 -18.09 -6.99 19.97
CA LEU A 184 -16.84 -6.24 19.96
C LEU A 184 -17.06 -4.73 19.71
N LYS A 185 -17.96 -4.37 18.79
CA LYS A 185 -18.32 -2.97 18.46
C LYS A 185 -18.78 -2.16 19.68
N THR A 186 -19.28 -2.79 20.73
CA THR A 186 -19.69 -2.07 21.96
C THR A 186 -18.51 -1.52 22.75
N ALA A 187 -17.28 -1.93 22.46
CA ALA A 187 -16.08 -1.51 23.18
C ALA A 187 -15.37 -0.29 22.56
N GLY A 188 -15.71 0.10 21.33
CA GLY A 188 -15.06 1.22 20.67
C GLY A 188 -15.35 1.31 19.17
N ARG A 189 -14.63 2.21 18.49
CA ARG A 189 -14.69 2.41 17.05
C ARG A 189 -14.00 1.26 16.33
N LEU A 190 -14.81 0.45 15.64
CA LEU A 190 -14.38 -0.57 14.69
C LEU A 190 -14.80 -0.12 13.29
N ASP A 191 -13.84 0.26 12.45
CA ASP A 191 -14.11 0.77 11.09
C ASP A 191 -14.45 -0.37 10.12
N GLY A 192 -13.92 -1.56 10.37
CA GLY A 192 -14.10 -2.65 9.45
C GLY A 192 -13.58 -3.98 9.93
N VAL A 193 -13.40 -4.84 8.95
CA VAL A 193 -12.92 -6.20 9.12
C VAL A 193 -11.90 -6.53 8.03
N THR A 194 -10.91 -7.36 8.35
CA THR A 194 -10.10 -8.04 7.34
C THR A 194 -10.67 -9.44 7.14
N ILE A 195 -11.36 -9.70 6.01
CA ILE A 195 -12.04 -10.98 5.77
C ILE A 195 -12.22 -11.31 4.29
N ASN A 196 -12.25 -12.60 4.01
CA ASN A 196 -12.99 -13.21 2.90
C ASN A 196 -14.52 -13.37 3.19
N THR A 197 -15.20 -12.61 4.09
CA THR A 197 -16.60 -12.86 4.65
C THR A 197 -17.21 -11.81 5.69
N GLY A 198 -17.70 -10.60 5.34
CA GLY A 198 -18.54 -9.75 6.24
C GLY A 198 -18.29 -8.22 6.28
N HIS A 199 -18.98 -7.36 7.07
CA HIS A 199 -19.73 -7.60 8.34
C HIS A 199 -20.15 -6.36 9.19
N GLY A 200 -21.15 -5.55 8.78
CA GLY A 200 -22.09 -4.87 9.70
C GLY A 200 -22.19 -3.36 9.55
N GLY A 201 -22.60 -2.86 8.38
CA GLY A 201 -22.44 -1.45 7.98
C GLY A 201 -20.97 -1.01 8.04
N LEU A 202 -20.07 -1.97 7.88
CA LEU A 202 -18.63 -1.82 7.96
C LEU A 202 -18.02 -1.62 6.59
N HIS A 203 -16.71 -1.45 6.56
CA HIS A 203 -15.91 -1.57 5.36
C HIS A 203 -14.96 -2.78 5.48
N CYS A 204 -14.44 -3.24 4.36
CA CYS A 204 -13.52 -4.37 4.25
C CYS A 204 -12.10 -3.90 3.94
N VAL A 205 -11.13 -4.66 4.42
CA VAL A 205 -9.74 -4.62 3.96
C VAL A 205 -9.32 -6.02 3.56
N PHE A 206 -8.63 -6.16 2.44
CA PHE A 206 -8.18 -7.47 1.96
C PHE A 206 -6.67 -7.62 2.08
N ASP A 207 -6.22 -8.74 2.67
CA ASP A 207 -4.83 -9.18 2.49
C ASP A 207 -4.67 -9.74 1.08
N THR A 208 -4.06 -8.93 0.23
CA THR A 208 -3.81 -9.24 -1.18
C THR A 208 -2.41 -9.78 -1.42
N SER A 209 -1.65 -10.07 -0.36
CA SER A 209 -0.26 -10.54 -0.47
C SER A 209 -0.09 -11.80 -1.32
N ARG A 210 -1.10 -12.70 -1.34
CA ARG A 210 -1.03 -14.02 -1.99
C ARG A 210 -2.32 -14.49 -2.66
N ASN A 211 -3.31 -13.62 -2.85
CA ASN A 211 -4.66 -14.02 -3.26
C ASN A 211 -4.96 -13.91 -4.77
N TYR A 212 -4.00 -13.54 -5.64
CA TYR A 212 -4.32 -13.20 -7.04
C TYR A 212 -4.96 -14.36 -7.82
N ARG A 213 -4.41 -15.56 -7.68
CA ARG A 213 -4.95 -16.79 -8.28
C ARG A 213 -5.64 -17.72 -7.27
N GLY A 214 -5.55 -17.38 -5.98
CA GLY A 214 -6.06 -18.18 -4.88
C GLY A 214 -5.30 -19.49 -4.68
N SER A 215 -5.66 -20.22 -3.63
CA SER A 215 -5.18 -21.58 -3.38
C SER A 215 -6.17 -22.62 -3.92
N VAL A 216 -5.72 -23.85 -4.14
CA VAL A 216 -6.63 -24.97 -4.44
C VAL A 216 -7.27 -25.48 -3.16
N GLY A 217 -8.61 -25.53 -3.14
CA GLY A 217 -9.36 -26.07 -2.00
C GLY A 217 -9.19 -25.22 -0.74
N ASP A 218 -8.85 -25.86 0.37
CA ASP A 218 -8.58 -25.25 1.67
C ASP A 218 -7.08 -25.16 2.00
N GLU A 219 -6.20 -25.31 1.00
CA GLU A 219 -4.77 -25.22 1.24
C GLU A 219 -4.37 -23.79 1.64
N TRP A 220 -3.77 -23.68 2.81
CA TRP A 220 -3.32 -22.42 3.38
C TRP A 220 -1.79 -22.34 3.51
N CYS A 221 -1.10 -23.48 3.45
CA CYS A 221 0.31 -23.61 3.78
C CYS A 221 1.15 -23.64 2.50
N ASN A 222 1.88 -22.55 2.21
CA ASN A 222 2.79 -22.44 1.07
C ASN A 222 2.17 -22.86 -0.29
N SER A 223 0.91 -22.51 -0.55
CA SER A 223 0.19 -22.89 -1.78
C SER A 223 0.99 -22.56 -3.04
N ARG A 224 1.13 -23.55 -3.94
CA ARG A 224 1.82 -23.43 -5.23
C ARG A 224 1.01 -22.64 -6.25
N SER A 225 -0.30 -22.76 -6.20
CA SER A 225 -1.23 -22.09 -7.11
C SER A 225 -1.45 -20.61 -6.79
N ALA A 226 -1.21 -20.21 -5.53
CA ALA A 226 -1.31 -18.83 -5.09
C ALA A 226 -0.40 -17.87 -5.89
N GLY A 227 -0.75 -16.58 -5.86
CA GLY A 227 -0.02 -15.54 -6.58
C GLY A 227 -0.12 -14.19 -5.88
N ILE A 228 0.94 -13.38 -5.97
CA ILE A 228 0.96 -12.05 -5.34
C ILE A 228 -0.10 -11.16 -5.99
N GLY A 229 -1.00 -10.61 -5.18
CA GLY A 229 -2.15 -9.82 -5.61
C GLY A 229 -1.85 -8.35 -5.86
N ALA A 230 -2.92 -7.57 -5.88
CA ALA A 230 -2.87 -6.13 -6.10
C ALA A 230 -1.95 -5.45 -5.06
N PRO A 231 -1.18 -4.42 -5.45
CA PRO A 231 -0.39 -3.64 -4.51
C PRO A 231 -1.24 -2.99 -3.41
N PRO A 232 -0.67 -2.72 -2.22
CA PRO A 232 -1.40 -2.04 -1.17
C PRO A 232 -1.78 -0.62 -1.53
N GLY A 233 -2.99 -0.22 -1.15
CA GLY A 233 -3.54 1.09 -1.45
C GLY A 233 -5.06 1.11 -1.45
N THR A 234 -5.62 2.26 -1.83
CA THR A 234 -7.07 2.53 -1.84
C THR A 234 -7.72 2.30 -3.21
N ASP A 235 -6.95 1.95 -4.24
CA ASP A 235 -7.47 1.59 -5.56
C ASP A 235 -7.95 0.13 -5.56
N THR A 236 -9.04 -0.11 -4.82
CA THR A 236 -9.61 -1.44 -4.56
C THR A 236 -10.63 -1.85 -5.61
N GLY A 237 -11.09 -0.90 -6.43
CA GLY A 237 -12.15 -1.13 -7.41
C GLY A 237 -13.54 -1.35 -6.81
N HIS A 238 -13.72 -1.26 -5.47
CA HIS A 238 -15.00 -1.50 -4.80
C HIS A 238 -15.27 -0.51 -3.67
N PRO A 239 -16.45 0.13 -3.60
CA PRO A 239 -16.72 1.21 -2.64
C PRO A 239 -16.81 0.76 -1.16
N LEU A 240 -16.96 -0.55 -0.92
CA LEU A 240 -16.96 -1.12 0.45
C LEU A 240 -15.59 -1.68 0.87
N VAL A 241 -14.58 -1.60 0.01
CA VAL A 241 -13.23 -2.07 0.33
C VAL A 241 -12.32 -0.85 0.44
N ASP A 242 -11.89 -0.54 1.66
CA ASP A 242 -11.10 0.66 1.94
C ASP A 242 -9.66 0.51 1.44
N TYR A 243 -9.07 -0.67 1.69
CA TYR A 243 -7.67 -0.93 1.36
C TYR A 243 -7.47 -2.35 0.85
N ASN A 244 -6.63 -2.48 -0.19
CA ASN A 244 -5.79 -3.65 -0.35
C ASN A 244 -4.58 -3.45 0.57
N LEU A 245 -4.23 -4.45 1.38
CA LEU A 245 -3.02 -4.47 2.18
C LEU A 245 -2.24 -5.76 1.91
N TRP A 246 -0.94 -5.74 2.16
CA TRP A 246 -0.14 -6.96 2.29
C TRP A 246 0.15 -7.16 3.77
N LEU A 247 -0.57 -8.09 4.40
CA LEU A 247 -0.40 -8.38 5.83
C LEU A 247 0.63 -9.48 6.01
N LYS A 248 0.45 -10.62 5.35
CA LYS A 248 1.54 -11.59 5.19
C LYS A 248 2.62 -11.01 4.28
N VAL A 249 3.89 -11.29 4.59
CA VAL A 249 5.02 -10.96 3.72
C VAL A 249 5.07 -11.94 2.54
N PRO A 250 4.86 -11.51 1.28
CA PRO A 250 5.05 -12.37 0.12
C PRO A 250 6.43 -13.06 0.12
N GLY A 251 6.44 -14.40 0.04
CA GLY A 251 7.67 -15.19 0.02
C GLY A 251 8.16 -15.69 1.38
N GLU A 252 7.59 -15.25 2.50
CA GLU A 252 7.84 -15.92 3.79
C GLU A 252 6.98 -17.18 3.95
N SER A 253 7.60 -18.26 4.40
CA SER A 253 6.95 -19.55 4.62
C SER A 253 5.84 -19.47 5.67
N ASP A 254 4.80 -20.29 5.51
CA ASP A 254 3.79 -20.57 6.54
C ASP A 254 4.22 -21.70 7.49
N GLY A 255 5.27 -22.45 7.13
CA GLY A 255 5.75 -23.60 7.87
C GLY A 255 6.38 -24.65 6.95
N THR A 256 6.76 -25.79 7.52
CA THR A 256 7.36 -26.88 6.71
C THR A 256 6.35 -27.48 5.73
N CYS A 257 5.06 -27.45 6.06
CA CYS A 257 3.95 -27.90 5.21
C CYS A 257 4.06 -29.36 4.70
N SER A 258 4.84 -30.21 5.36
CA SER A 258 5.07 -31.60 4.93
C SER A 258 3.80 -32.44 4.97
N GLY A 259 3.54 -33.19 3.89
CA GLY A 259 2.44 -34.15 3.81
C GLY A 259 1.03 -33.54 3.84
N ARG A 260 0.87 -32.26 3.46
CA ARG A 260 -0.45 -31.59 3.38
C ARG A 260 -1.19 -31.95 2.09
N THR A 261 -1.50 -30.99 1.22
CA THR A 261 -2.13 -31.25 -0.08
C THR A 261 -1.08 -31.31 -1.20
N PRO A 262 -1.43 -31.82 -2.41
CA PRO A 262 -0.56 -31.69 -3.57
C PRO A 262 -0.24 -30.25 -3.96
N ASP A 263 -1.06 -29.27 -3.56
CA ASP A 263 -0.82 -27.84 -3.82
C ASP A 263 0.13 -27.21 -2.79
N ALA A 264 0.33 -27.82 -1.62
CA ALA A 264 1.33 -27.37 -0.65
C ALA A 264 2.75 -27.54 -1.21
N GLN A 265 3.61 -26.58 -0.88
CA GLN A 265 5.04 -26.67 -1.09
C GLN A 265 5.74 -26.86 0.24
N GLU A 266 6.59 -27.89 0.32
CA GLU A 266 7.43 -28.07 1.50
C GLU A 266 8.45 -26.93 1.58
N GLY A 267 8.42 -26.19 2.69
CA GLY A 267 9.18 -24.97 2.87
C GLY A 267 10.04 -24.97 4.14
N PRO A 268 10.75 -23.88 4.42
CA PRO A 268 11.42 -23.69 5.69
C PRO A 268 10.41 -23.41 6.82
N SER A 269 10.90 -23.28 8.06
CA SER A 269 10.07 -22.87 9.19
C SER A 269 9.31 -21.56 8.92
N ALA A 270 8.15 -21.41 9.56
CA ALA A 270 7.28 -20.25 9.40
C ALA A 270 8.04 -18.93 9.62
N GLY A 271 7.79 -17.94 8.75
CA GLY A 271 8.44 -16.62 8.79
C GLY A 271 9.83 -16.56 8.15
N LEU A 272 10.44 -17.70 7.79
CA LEU A 272 11.68 -17.69 6.99
C LEU A 272 11.35 -17.47 5.52
N PHE A 273 12.23 -16.76 4.80
CA PHE A 273 12.09 -16.59 3.36
C PHE A 273 12.18 -17.94 2.64
N PHE A 274 11.26 -18.19 1.72
CA PHE A 274 11.16 -19.42 0.94
C PHE A 274 11.39 -19.11 -0.55
N PRO A 275 12.61 -19.29 -1.09
CA PRO A 275 12.95 -18.92 -2.46
C PRO A 275 12.06 -19.55 -3.54
N ASP A 276 11.82 -20.86 -3.46
CA ASP A 276 11.01 -21.56 -4.48
C ASP A 276 9.53 -21.19 -4.37
N GLY A 277 9.00 -21.10 -3.13
CA GLY A 277 7.65 -20.61 -2.90
C GLY A 277 7.45 -19.18 -3.39
N PHE A 278 8.44 -18.30 -3.18
CA PHE A 278 8.43 -16.94 -3.71
C PHE A 278 8.44 -16.91 -5.24
N ALA A 279 9.27 -17.73 -5.89
CA ALA A 279 9.33 -17.80 -7.34
C ALA A 279 7.97 -18.23 -7.94
N SER A 280 7.32 -19.23 -7.34
CA SER A 280 5.95 -19.65 -7.72
C SER A 280 4.93 -18.52 -7.52
N LEU A 281 4.94 -17.86 -6.36
CA LEU A 281 4.05 -16.73 -6.06
C LEU A 281 4.21 -15.57 -7.04
N TRP A 282 5.47 -15.22 -7.39
CA TRP A 282 5.78 -14.16 -8.33
C TRP A 282 5.34 -14.50 -9.76
N ASP A 283 5.64 -15.70 -10.24
CA ASP A 283 5.29 -16.13 -11.60
C ASP A 283 3.78 -16.22 -11.84
N ASN A 284 3.04 -16.34 -10.74
CA ASN A 284 1.58 -16.32 -10.67
C ASN A 284 1.00 -14.95 -10.30
N SER A 285 1.79 -13.88 -10.25
CA SER A 285 1.36 -12.60 -9.66
C SER A 285 0.62 -11.67 -10.62
N TRP A 286 -0.10 -10.72 -10.02
CA TRP A 286 -0.63 -9.53 -10.67
C TRP A 286 0.47 -8.73 -11.40
N PHE A 287 1.69 -8.68 -10.88
CA PHE A 287 2.79 -7.97 -11.53
C PHE A 287 3.19 -8.62 -12.86
N VAL A 288 3.22 -9.94 -12.92
CA VAL A 288 3.51 -10.66 -14.15
C VAL A 288 2.34 -10.52 -15.13
N ASP A 289 1.11 -10.78 -14.68
CA ASP A 289 -0.05 -10.86 -15.57
C ASP A 289 -0.57 -9.47 -16.00
N VAL A 290 -0.56 -8.48 -15.10
CA VAL A 290 -1.13 -7.15 -15.36
C VAL A 290 -0.06 -6.12 -15.73
N LYS A 291 1.13 -6.17 -15.12
CA LYS A 291 2.24 -5.26 -15.47
C LYS A 291 3.17 -5.82 -16.55
N GLY A 292 3.01 -7.09 -16.94
CA GLY A 292 3.85 -7.73 -17.95
C GLY A 292 5.30 -7.91 -17.49
N LEU A 293 5.56 -7.95 -16.18
CA LEU A 293 6.91 -8.07 -15.66
C LEU A 293 7.47 -9.49 -15.89
N PRO A 294 8.82 -9.63 -15.98
CA PRO A 294 9.45 -10.93 -16.22
C PRO A 294 9.10 -11.98 -15.16
N LYS A 295 8.79 -13.19 -15.61
CA LYS A 295 8.77 -14.37 -14.74
C LYS A 295 10.18 -14.75 -14.30
N ILE A 296 10.31 -15.19 -13.06
CA ILE A 296 11.54 -15.74 -12.47
C ILE A 296 11.88 -17.08 -13.13
N ASN A 297 10.92 -17.99 -13.33
CA ASN A 297 11.19 -19.28 -13.98
C ASN A 297 10.96 -19.27 -15.50
N GLY A 298 10.47 -18.16 -16.06
CA GLY A 298 10.19 -18.03 -17.50
C GLY A 298 11.31 -17.43 -18.34
N GLY A 299 12.48 -17.12 -17.75
CA GLY A 299 13.65 -16.63 -18.48
C GLY A 299 13.56 -15.19 -19.00
N GLY A 300 12.63 -14.38 -18.49
CA GLY A 300 12.54 -12.97 -18.86
C GLY A 300 13.70 -12.17 -18.27
N SER A 301 14.27 -11.25 -19.05
CA SER A 301 15.36 -10.39 -18.57
C SER A 301 14.79 -9.20 -17.81
N TRP A 302 15.19 -9.06 -16.56
CA TRP A 302 15.06 -7.81 -15.83
C TRP A 302 16.12 -6.86 -16.39
N THR A 303 15.74 -5.95 -17.28
CA THR A 303 16.65 -4.86 -17.67
C THR A 303 17.02 -4.13 -16.38
N ALA A 304 18.29 -4.20 -16.00
CA ALA A 304 18.79 -3.44 -14.86
C ALA A 304 18.36 -1.99 -15.05
N GLN A 305 17.53 -1.46 -14.13
CA GLN A 305 17.33 -0.02 -14.11
C GLN A 305 18.71 0.61 -14.00
N GLU A 306 18.99 1.53 -14.92
CA GLU A 306 20.19 2.35 -14.91
C GLU A 306 20.37 2.90 -13.51
N ASN A 307 21.47 2.48 -12.87
CA ASN A 307 22.02 3.26 -11.78
C ASN A 307 22.26 4.65 -12.36
N GLU A 308 21.46 5.64 -12.00
CA GLU A 308 21.89 7.04 -12.04
C GLU A 308 23.00 7.18 -10.97
N SER A 309 24.16 6.58 -11.23
CA SER A 309 25.40 7.00 -10.63
C SER A 309 25.74 8.34 -11.25
N GLY A 310 25.51 9.41 -10.50
CA GLY A 310 26.10 10.71 -10.76
C GLY A 310 27.59 10.53 -11.04
N ASN A 311 27.98 10.86 -12.26
CA ASN A 311 29.34 10.84 -12.75
C ASN A 311 30.16 11.89 -11.99
N GLU A 312 31.00 11.46 -11.06
CA GLU A 312 32.24 12.17 -10.76
C GLU A 312 33.40 11.20 -10.90
N SER A 313 34.05 11.29 -12.07
CA SER A 313 35.30 10.62 -12.38
C SER A 313 36.37 11.02 -11.38
N ALA A 314 36.81 10.07 -10.55
CA ALA A 314 38.02 10.19 -9.75
C ALA A 314 39.24 10.20 -10.69
N VAL A 315 39.81 11.38 -10.91
CA VAL A 315 41.13 11.54 -11.53
C VAL A 315 42.20 11.40 -10.45
N LEU A 316 43.15 10.51 -10.75
CA LEU A 316 44.38 10.21 -10.03
C LEU A 316 45.09 11.48 -9.52
N GLY A 317 45.30 11.57 -8.21
CA GLY A 317 46.15 12.60 -7.62
C GLY A 317 47.64 12.23 -7.72
N PRO A 318 48.54 13.16 -8.08
CA PRO A 318 49.95 13.02 -7.80
C PRO A 318 50.32 13.69 -6.46
N THR A 319 51.37 13.13 -5.89
CA THR A 319 52.05 13.41 -4.62
C THR A 319 52.42 14.87 -4.37
N SER A 320 52.36 15.28 -3.09
CA SER A 320 52.81 16.58 -2.58
C SER A 320 54.32 16.65 -2.35
N SER A 321 54.95 17.75 -2.80
CA SER A 321 56.14 18.34 -2.19
C SER A 321 56.14 19.87 -2.37
N THR A 322 56.50 20.55 -1.29
CA THR A 322 56.47 21.99 -0.98
C THR A 322 57.66 22.76 -1.63
N PRO A 323 57.87 24.09 -1.42
CA PRO A 323 57.17 25.30 -1.91
C PRO A 323 58.09 26.25 -2.73
N ALA A 324 57.56 27.34 -3.31
CA ALA A 324 58.11 28.74 -3.25
C ALA A 324 57.45 29.69 -4.30
N PRO A 325 57.47 31.02 -4.08
CA PRO A 325 56.49 31.98 -4.63
C PRO A 325 57.05 32.94 -5.69
N THR A 326 56.17 33.59 -6.48
CA THR A 326 56.25 35.04 -6.88
C THR A 326 55.19 35.44 -7.92
N ASN A 327 54.31 36.38 -7.54
CA ASN A 327 53.86 37.66 -8.16
C ASN A 327 53.86 37.91 -9.71
N PRO A 328 53.22 38.98 -10.25
CA PRO A 328 51.95 38.87 -10.96
C PRO A 328 51.92 39.59 -12.34
N ALA A 329 50.72 39.60 -12.94
CA ALA A 329 50.21 40.50 -14.00
C ALA A 329 50.63 40.21 -15.45
N VAL A 330 49.64 40.24 -16.37
CA VAL A 330 49.42 41.36 -17.32
C VAL A 330 48.24 41.04 -18.25
N GLN A 331 47.53 42.11 -18.58
CA GLN A 331 46.36 42.29 -19.44
C GLN A 331 46.53 41.75 -20.88
N SER A 332 45.41 41.43 -21.54
CA SER A 332 45.02 42.18 -22.75
C SER A 332 43.60 41.89 -23.24
N ARG A 333 42.97 42.98 -23.69
CA ARG A 333 41.69 43.10 -24.40
C ARG A 333 41.81 42.63 -25.85
N VAL A 334 40.65 42.46 -26.50
CA VAL A 334 40.22 42.92 -27.86
C VAL A 334 38.91 42.15 -28.18
N ALA A 335 37.71 42.75 -28.19
CA ALA A 335 37.03 43.55 -29.25
C ALA A 335 36.83 42.75 -30.57
N THR A 336 35.73 42.74 -31.35
CA THR A 336 34.46 43.49 -31.53
C THR A 336 33.68 42.78 -32.67
N SER A 337 32.34 42.87 -32.80
CA SER A 337 31.60 43.61 -33.86
C SER A 337 30.18 42.98 -33.99
N THR A 338 29.05 43.66 -33.68
CA THR A 338 28.13 44.47 -34.56
C THR A 338 27.59 43.71 -35.80
N ASP A 339 26.28 43.63 -36.07
CA ASP A 339 25.37 44.74 -36.43
C ASP A 339 23.84 44.44 -36.31
N LYS A 340 23.03 45.52 -36.35
CA LYS A 340 21.54 45.66 -36.45
C LYS A 340 21.27 46.69 -37.60
N PRO A 341 20.04 47.19 -37.89
CA PRO A 341 18.68 46.64 -38.04
C PRO A 341 17.99 47.20 -39.33
N ASN A 342 16.67 47.01 -39.53
CA ASN A 342 15.80 48.01 -40.20
C ASN A 342 14.28 47.75 -40.00
N GLU A 343 13.55 48.80 -39.61
CA GLU A 343 12.09 49.03 -39.72
C GLU A 343 11.79 49.86 -40.98
N VAL A 344 10.56 49.83 -41.55
CA VAL A 344 9.70 51.02 -41.86
C VAL A 344 8.24 50.58 -42.16
N ILE A 345 7.28 51.52 -41.99
CA ILE A 345 5.91 51.63 -42.54
C ILE A 345 4.75 51.09 -41.67
N SER A 346 3.70 51.91 -41.57
CA SER A 346 2.33 51.58 -41.14
C SER A 346 1.34 52.59 -41.78
N VAL A 347 0.04 52.25 -41.84
CA VAL A 347 -1.05 53.09 -42.40
C VAL A 347 -2.29 53.01 -41.51
N GLN A 348 -2.90 54.17 -41.20
CA GLN A 348 -4.15 54.32 -40.46
C GLN A 348 -5.39 54.15 -41.36
N SER A 349 -6.46 53.58 -40.79
CA SER A 349 -7.85 53.80 -41.20
C SER A 349 -8.77 53.61 -39.98
N SER A 350 -9.60 54.61 -39.71
CA SER A 350 -10.55 54.71 -38.60
C SER A 350 -11.97 54.28 -39.00
N VAL A 351 -12.61 53.42 -38.22
CA VAL A 351 -14.08 53.33 -38.08
C VAL A 351 -14.40 53.00 -36.62
N GLU A 352 -15.30 53.76 -36.02
CA GLU A 352 -15.73 53.68 -34.62
C GLU A 352 -17.06 52.91 -34.48
N THR A 353 -17.37 52.47 -33.25
CA THR A 353 -18.57 51.78 -32.71
C THR A 353 -18.47 50.23 -32.72
N THR A 354 -18.63 49.47 -31.63
CA THR A 354 -19.29 49.65 -30.32
C THR A 354 -18.56 48.89 -29.20
N ASN A 355 -18.63 49.41 -27.97
CA ASN A 355 -18.06 48.87 -26.73
C ASN A 355 -18.57 47.47 -26.34
N ILE A 356 -17.65 46.50 -26.22
CA ILE A 356 -17.72 45.43 -25.20
C ILE A 356 -16.32 45.35 -24.58
N THR A 357 -16.20 45.61 -23.28
CA THR A 357 -14.94 45.62 -22.56
C THR A 357 -14.30 44.22 -22.55
N THR A 358 -13.08 44.14 -23.08
CA THR A 358 -12.23 42.95 -23.23
C THR A 358 -11.93 42.20 -21.92
N GLY A 359 -12.32 42.74 -20.76
CA GLY A 359 -12.11 42.13 -19.44
C GLY A 359 -13.02 40.95 -19.09
N MET A 360 -14.24 40.87 -19.63
CA MET A 360 -15.15 39.75 -19.35
C MET A 360 -14.94 38.53 -20.27
N ILE A 361 -14.40 38.74 -21.47
CA ILE A 361 -14.17 37.64 -22.42
C ILE A 361 -12.97 36.76 -21.98
N VAL A 362 -11.96 37.34 -21.33
CA VAL A 362 -10.79 36.58 -20.83
C VAL A 362 -11.15 35.76 -19.57
N LEU A 363 -12.05 36.24 -18.72
CA LEU A 363 -12.51 35.52 -17.53
C LEU A 363 -13.45 34.36 -17.88
N ILE A 364 -14.36 34.55 -18.85
CA ILE A 364 -15.24 33.47 -19.33
C ILE A 364 -14.43 32.45 -20.14
N ALA A 365 -13.45 32.88 -20.95
CA ALA A 365 -12.57 31.97 -21.68
C ALA A 365 -11.63 31.18 -20.75
N GLY A 366 -11.12 31.79 -19.67
CA GLY A 366 -10.27 31.11 -18.69
C GLY A 366 -11.02 30.09 -17.83
N VAL A 367 -12.23 30.42 -17.37
CA VAL A 367 -13.10 29.48 -16.63
C VAL A 367 -13.62 28.36 -17.56
N ALA A 368 -13.96 28.69 -18.81
CA ALA A 368 -14.33 27.69 -19.81
C ALA A 368 -13.14 26.78 -20.15
N ALA A 369 -11.93 27.30 -20.30
CA ALA A 369 -10.74 26.49 -20.56
C ALA A 369 -10.42 25.55 -19.38
N ALA A 370 -10.51 26.02 -18.14
CA ALA A 370 -10.32 25.18 -16.96
C ALA A 370 -11.41 24.09 -16.83
N ALA A 371 -12.68 24.42 -17.10
CA ALA A 371 -13.76 23.45 -17.11
C ALA A 371 -13.63 22.42 -18.24
N VAL A 372 -13.16 22.85 -19.42
CA VAL A 372 -12.87 21.96 -20.56
C VAL A 372 -11.71 21.03 -20.23
N VAL A 373 -10.62 21.54 -19.64
CA VAL A 373 -9.47 20.71 -19.23
C VAL A 373 -9.88 19.71 -18.14
N ALA A 374 -10.67 20.13 -17.14
CA ALA A 374 -11.19 19.23 -16.11
C ALA A 374 -12.13 18.16 -16.70
N THR A 375 -12.97 18.53 -17.67
CA THR A 375 -13.86 17.59 -18.37
C THR A 375 -13.08 16.63 -19.25
N VAL A 376 -12.04 17.11 -19.95
CA VAL A 376 -11.16 16.26 -20.77
C VAL A 376 -10.34 15.31 -19.90
N LEU A 377 -9.83 15.76 -18.75
CA LEU A 377 -9.16 14.90 -17.77
C LEU A 377 -10.12 13.88 -17.18
N ALA A 378 -11.33 14.27 -16.79
CA ALA A 378 -12.36 13.34 -16.32
C ALA A 378 -12.73 12.32 -17.41
N VAL A 379 -12.89 12.75 -18.66
CA VAL A 379 -13.15 11.87 -19.81
C VAL A 379 -11.96 10.96 -20.10
N MET A 380 -10.72 11.43 -19.95
CA MET A 380 -9.52 10.61 -20.11
C MET A 380 -9.38 9.59 -18.98
N VAL A 381 -9.66 9.97 -17.74
CA VAL A 381 -9.70 9.06 -16.58
C VAL A 381 -10.82 8.04 -16.75
N ILE A 382 -12.02 8.45 -17.15
CA ILE A 382 -13.15 7.54 -17.46
C ILE A 382 -12.81 6.63 -18.63
N ARG A 383 -12.19 7.14 -19.71
CA ARG A 383 -11.77 6.31 -20.85
C ARG A 383 -10.66 5.34 -20.48
N LYS A 384 -9.71 5.75 -19.64
CA LYS A 384 -8.65 4.87 -19.12
C LYS A 384 -9.25 3.81 -18.19
N ARG A 385 -10.20 4.19 -17.33
CA ARG A 385 -10.95 3.26 -16.46
C ARG A 385 -11.77 2.27 -17.28
N ASN A 386 -12.53 2.74 -18.26
CA ASN A 386 -13.32 1.89 -19.17
C ASN A 386 -12.43 1.02 -20.09
N ALA A 387 -11.24 1.49 -20.46
CA ALA A 387 -10.27 0.68 -21.22
C ALA A 387 -9.62 -0.41 -20.33
N GLN A 388 -9.42 -0.12 -19.05
CA GLN A 388 -8.91 -1.06 -18.05
C GLN A 388 -9.99 -2.09 -17.66
N GLU A 389 -11.26 -1.66 -17.53
CA GLU A 389 -12.44 -2.53 -17.38
C GLU A 389 -12.59 -3.45 -18.61
N LYS A 390 -12.53 -2.91 -19.84
CA LYS A 390 -12.58 -3.73 -21.08
C LYS A 390 -11.41 -4.69 -21.27
N HIS A 391 -10.24 -4.40 -20.71
CA HIS A 391 -9.10 -5.32 -20.78
C HIS A 391 -9.22 -6.47 -19.76
N ASN A 392 -10.00 -6.26 -18.69
CA ASN A 392 -10.26 -7.26 -17.65
C ASN A 392 -11.50 -8.11 -17.92
N ASP A 393 -12.31 -7.77 -18.93
CA ASP A 393 -13.47 -8.56 -19.32
C ASP A 393 -13.09 -9.56 -20.43
N ARG A 394 -12.97 -10.84 -20.10
CA ARG A 394 -13.06 -11.92 -21.10
C ARG A 394 -14.44 -12.54 -21.02
N LEU A 395 -15.12 -12.67 -22.16
CA LEU A 395 -16.40 -13.36 -22.24
C LEU A 395 -16.17 -14.87 -22.17
N ASP A 396 -16.97 -15.57 -21.37
CA ASP A 396 -16.99 -17.04 -21.39
C ASP A 396 -17.72 -17.59 -22.63
N SER A 397 -17.75 -18.91 -22.78
CA SER A 397 -18.38 -19.59 -23.92
C SER A 397 -19.91 -19.44 -23.98
N GLN A 398 -20.54 -18.75 -23.02
CA GLN A 398 -21.97 -18.44 -22.99
C GLN A 398 -22.28 -16.93 -23.07
N GLY A 399 -21.26 -16.08 -23.22
CA GLY A 399 -21.43 -14.63 -23.42
C GLY A 399 -21.64 -13.84 -22.12
N GLY A 400 -21.30 -14.40 -20.96
CA GLY A 400 -21.25 -13.66 -19.69
C GLY A 400 -19.95 -12.87 -19.54
N VAL A 401 -20.01 -11.67 -18.95
CA VAL A 401 -18.83 -10.86 -18.59
C VAL A 401 -18.10 -11.54 -17.42
N VAL A 402 -16.91 -12.10 -17.66
CA VAL A 402 -16.03 -12.59 -16.59
C VAL A 402 -15.05 -11.47 -16.25
N ALA A 403 -15.24 -10.84 -15.09
CA ALA A 403 -14.20 -10.02 -14.48
C ALA A 403 -13.00 -10.92 -14.17
N LEU A 404 -11.88 -10.72 -14.86
CA LEU A 404 -10.65 -11.49 -14.66
C LEU A 404 -10.09 -11.23 -13.25
N GLY A 405 -10.44 -12.12 -12.33
CA GLY A 405 -10.00 -12.16 -10.95
C GLY A 405 -10.79 -13.24 -10.23
N VAL A 406 -10.44 -14.51 -10.45
CA VAL A 406 -11.23 -15.68 -9.98
C VAL A 406 -11.25 -15.80 -8.43
N THR A 407 -10.64 -14.87 -7.70
CA THR A 407 -10.79 -14.71 -6.24
C THR A 407 -11.48 -13.41 -5.81
N HIS A 408 -11.44 -12.35 -6.61
CA HIS A 408 -12.08 -11.06 -6.24
C HIS A 408 -13.61 -11.16 -6.21
N GLY A 409 -14.22 -11.97 -7.07
CA GLY A 409 -15.68 -12.19 -7.04
C GLY A 409 -16.15 -12.83 -5.72
N LEU A 410 -15.49 -13.90 -5.28
CA LEU A 410 -15.81 -14.61 -4.03
C LEU A 410 -15.51 -13.77 -2.80
N GLU A 411 -14.38 -13.06 -2.76
CA GLU A 411 -14.01 -12.19 -1.63
C GLU A 411 -14.92 -10.97 -1.51
N THR A 412 -15.26 -10.35 -2.65
CA THR A 412 -16.19 -9.22 -2.69
C THR A 412 -17.61 -9.66 -2.37
N GLU A 413 -18.10 -10.76 -2.96
CA GLU A 413 -19.41 -11.31 -2.62
C GLU A 413 -19.50 -11.70 -1.14
N ARG A 414 -18.45 -12.27 -0.57
CA ARG A 414 -18.46 -12.66 0.84
C ARG A 414 -18.29 -11.46 1.78
N CYS A 415 -17.52 -10.42 1.40
CA CYS A 415 -17.54 -9.10 2.07
C CYS A 415 -18.97 -8.51 2.03
N MET A 416 -19.63 -8.55 0.87
CA MET A 416 -21.00 -8.06 0.65
C MET A 416 -22.09 -8.85 1.40
N GLN A 417 -22.08 -10.18 1.37
CA GLN A 417 -23.26 -11.04 1.64
C GLN A 417 -23.74 -11.10 3.10
N MET A 418 -23.35 -10.11 3.91
CA MET A 418 -24.11 -9.67 5.07
C MET A 418 -23.96 -8.18 5.42
N LEU A 419 -23.11 -7.43 4.71
CA LEU A 419 -22.44 -6.19 5.15
C LEU A 419 -23.33 -5.15 5.85
#